data_AF-A0A368GK58-F1
#
_entry.id   AF-A0A368GK58-F1
#
_cell.length_a   1.000
_cell.length_b   1.000
_cell.length_c   1.000
_cell.angle_alpha   90.00
_cell.angle_beta   90.00
_cell.angle_gamma   90.00
#
_symmetry.space_group_name_H-M   'P 1'
#
loop_
_entity.id
_entity.type
_entity.pdbx_description
1 polymer ?
#
loop_
_entity_poly.entity_id
_entity_poly.type
_entity_poly.pdbx_seq_one_letter_code
_entity_poly.pdbx_strand_id
1 'polypeptide(L)'
;MRAILIVLAALAVATVAINRDCKACLFITAVIKKAMVNKQKITTQKITGITCPILKQESPLHMEKVCKRVTADIVGSKALLKKIKRGKKLGNWMSYFCSRELPKKYCPDGYRNPKLFRQLSKI
;
A
#
# COMPACT_ATOMS: atom_id res chain seq x y z
N MET A 1 -11.97 -24.95 25.27
CA MET A 1 -11.01 -25.12 24.13
C MET A 1 -11.53 -24.56 22.80
N ARG A 2 -12.82 -24.73 22.44
CA ARG A 2 -13.36 -24.19 21.16
C ARG A 2 -13.26 -22.67 21.00
N ALA A 3 -13.45 -21.89 22.07
CA ALA A 3 -13.35 -20.43 22.03
C ALA A 3 -11.93 -19.92 21.69
N ILE A 4 -10.89 -20.61 22.17
CA ILE A 4 -9.49 -20.21 21.93
C ILE A 4 -9.13 -20.42 20.44
N LEU A 5 -9.61 -21.51 19.83
CA LEU A 5 -9.40 -21.79 18.40
C LEU A 5 -10.12 -20.78 17.50
N ILE A 6 -11.32 -20.31 17.89
CA ILE A 6 -12.07 -19.30 17.13
C ILE A 6 -11.35 -17.94 17.18
N VAL A 7 -10.84 -17.55 18.35
CA VAL A 7 -10.05 -16.31 18.52
C VAL A 7 -8.76 -16.36 17.71
N LEU A 8 -8.05 -17.51 17.71
CA LEU A 8 -6.84 -17.71 16.91
C LEU A 8 -7.09 -17.64 15.39
N ALA A 9 -8.19 -18.21 14.91
CA ALA A 9 -8.57 -18.13 13.50
C ALA A 9 -8.89 -16.69 13.06
N ALA A 10 -9.60 -15.93 13.89
CA ALA A 10 -9.89 -14.52 13.63
C ALA A 10 -8.61 -13.66 13.59
N LEU A 11 -7.65 -13.93 14.49
CA LEU A 11 -6.33 -13.27 14.50
C LEU A 11 -5.49 -13.63 13.26
N ALA A 12 -5.53 -14.88 12.81
CA ALA A 12 -4.84 -15.32 11.60
C ALA A 12 -5.41 -14.65 10.33
N VAL A 13 -6.74 -14.55 10.23
CA VAL A 13 -7.38 -13.86 9.10
C VAL A 13 -7.09 -12.35 9.12
N ALA A 14 -7.14 -11.72 10.31
CA ALA A 14 -6.82 -10.31 10.48
C ALA A 14 -5.36 -10.00 10.07
N THR A 15 -4.41 -10.84 10.49
CA THR A 15 -2.99 -10.66 10.14
C THR A 15 -2.71 -10.85 8.64
N VAL A 16 -3.37 -11.80 7.97
CA VAL A 16 -3.28 -11.97 6.51
C VAL A 16 -3.86 -10.76 5.77
N ALA A 17 -5.01 -10.24 6.22
CA ALA A 17 -5.64 -9.06 5.63
C ALA A 17 -4.78 -7.80 5.80
N ILE A 18 -4.21 -7.58 6.99
CA ILE A 18 -3.30 -6.45 7.27
C ILE A 18 -2.05 -6.52 6.38
N ASN A 19 -1.49 -7.72 6.16
CA ASN A 19 -0.31 -7.88 5.32
C ASN A 19 -0.64 -7.58 3.83
N ARG A 20 -1.82 -7.96 3.35
CA ARG A 20 -2.31 -7.65 2.00
C ARG A 20 -2.55 -6.15 1.81
N ASP A 21 -3.26 -5.51 2.74
CA ASP A 21 -3.51 -4.07 2.76
C ASP A 21 -2.19 -3.27 2.77
N CYS A 22 -1.23 -3.70 3.59
CA CYS A 22 0.10 -3.11 3.66
C CYS A 22 0.84 -3.22 2.31
N LYS A 23 0.89 -4.43 1.73
CA LYS A 23 1.50 -4.66 0.41
C LYS A 23 0.87 -3.76 -0.66
N ALA A 24 -0.45 -3.65 -0.68
CA ALA A 24 -1.17 -2.80 -1.62
C ALA A 24 -0.78 -1.33 -1.46
N CYS A 25 -0.73 -0.81 -0.22
CA CYS A 25 -0.29 0.55 0.04
C CYS A 25 1.14 0.82 -0.42
N LEU A 26 2.06 -0.11 -0.10
CA LEU A 26 3.45 -0.01 -0.50
C LEU A 26 3.59 -0.01 -2.02
N PHE A 27 2.89 -0.91 -2.72
CA PHE A 27 2.91 -0.99 -4.17
C PHE A 27 2.39 0.29 -4.84
N ILE A 28 1.23 0.80 -4.41
CA ILE A 28 0.65 2.03 -4.95
C ILE A 28 1.59 3.22 -4.73
N THR A 29 2.17 3.32 -3.53
CA THR A 29 3.13 4.39 -3.21
C THR A 29 4.39 4.30 -4.09
N ALA A 30 4.88 3.10 -4.37
CA ALA A 30 6.02 2.89 -5.28
C ALA A 30 5.69 3.33 -6.71
N VAL A 31 4.53 2.95 -7.24
CA VAL A 31 4.08 3.34 -8.59
C VAL A 31 3.92 4.85 -8.71
N ILE A 32 3.28 5.50 -7.72
CA ILE A 32 3.14 6.96 -7.69
C ILE A 32 4.52 7.63 -7.68
N LYS A 33 5.43 7.15 -6.84
CA LYS A 33 6.79 7.69 -6.77
C LYS A 33 7.52 7.53 -8.11
N LYS A 34 7.43 6.36 -8.75
CA LYS A 34 8.07 6.12 -10.05
C LYS A 34 7.49 7.03 -11.13
N ALA A 35 6.17 7.20 -11.15
CA ALA A 35 5.50 8.12 -12.05
C ALA A 35 5.95 9.58 -11.82
N MET A 36 6.14 10.01 -10.56
CA MET A 36 6.68 11.33 -10.23
C MET A 36 8.13 11.53 -10.69
N VAL A 37 8.99 10.52 -10.52
CA VAL A 37 10.39 10.56 -11.01
C VAL A 37 10.42 10.68 -12.53
N ASN A 38 9.53 9.96 -13.22
CA ASN A 38 9.39 10.01 -14.68
C ASN A 38 8.59 11.22 -15.18
N LYS A 39 8.31 12.22 -14.33
CA LYS A 39 7.52 13.44 -14.65
C LYS A 39 6.15 13.13 -15.28
N GLN A 40 5.58 11.96 -15.01
CA GLN A 40 4.26 11.60 -15.50
C GLN A 40 3.17 12.30 -14.71
N LYS A 41 2.08 12.68 -15.38
CA LYS A 41 0.89 13.22 -14.73
C LYS A 41 0.31 12.20 -13.74
N ILE A 42 0.18 12.58 -12.49
CA ILE A 42 -0.43 11.77 -11.43
C ILE A 42 -1.92 12.11 -11.35
N THR A 43 -2.77 11.16 -11.76
CA THR A 43 -4.23 11.26 -11.58
C THR A 43 -4.74 9.96 -10.95
N THR A 44 -5.85 10.05 -10.22
CA THR A 44 -6.46 8.88 -9.59
C THR A 44 -6.74 7.80 -10.62
N GLN A 45 -7.32 8.16 -11.77
CA GLN A 45 -7.64 7.23 -12.86
C GLN A 45 -6.40 6.53 -13.45
N LYS A 46 -5.30 7.26 -13.65
CA LYS A 46 -4.08 6.67 -14.21
C LYS A 46 -3.43 5.71 -13.22
N ILE A 47 -3.33 6.11 -11.95
CA ILE A 47 -2.73 5.26 -10.92
C ILE A 47 -3.59 4.02 -10.68
N THR A 48 -4.91 4.16 -10.51
CA THR A 48 -5.80 2.99 -10.34
C THR A 48 -5.79 2.07 -11.55
N GLY A 49 -5.73 2.61 -12.77
CA GLY A 49 -5.63 1.82 -14.00
C GLY A 49 -4.37 0.97 -14.09
N ILE A 50 -3.26 1.43 -13.49
CA ILE A 50 -2.00 0.67 -13.41
C ILE A 50 -2.04 -0.31 -12.25
N THR A 51 -2.45 0.14 -11.06
CA THR A 51 -2.23 -0.62 -9.82
C THR A 51 -3.34 -1.62 -9.52
N CYS A 52 -4.60 -1.27 -9.77
CA CYS A 52 -5.72 -2.09 -9.33
C CYS A 52 -5.84 -3.43 -10.08
N PRO A 53 -5.63 -3.52 -11.41
CA PRO A 53 -5.67 -4.81 -12.10
C PRO A 53 -4.66 -5.82 -11.53
N ILE A 54 -3.46 -5.36 -11.18
CA ILE A 54 -2.40 -6.18 -10.58
C ILE A 54 -2.82 -6.65 -9.19
N LEU A 55 -3.31 -5.75 -8.34
CA LEU A 55 -3.72 -6.08 -6.98
C LEU A 55 -4.95 -6.99 -6.91
N LYS A 56 -5.86 -6.90 -7.89
CA LYS A 56 -7.06 -7.77 -7.96
C LYS A 56 -6.72 -9.24 -8.15
N GLN A 57 -5.56 -9.58 -8.71
CA GLN A 57 -5.15 -10.98 -8.92
C GLN A 57 -5.01 -11.75 -7.60
N GLU A 58 -4.68 -11.08 -6.48
CA GLU A 58 -4.58 -11.74 -5.18
C GLU A 58 -5.94 -11.92 -4.48
N SER A 59 -6.82 -10.92 -4.58
CA SER A 59 -8.15 -10.95 -3.96
C SER A 59 -9.07 -9.89 -4.60
N PRO A 60 -9.95 -10.27 -5.54
CA PRO A 60 -10.59 -9.32 -6.46
C PRO A 60 -11.41 -8.22 -5.78
N LEU A 61 -12.36 -8.60 -4.91
CA LEU A 61 -13.32 -7.66 -4.33
C LEU A 61 -12.71 -6.78 -3.23
N HIS A 62 -11.85 -7.36 -2.38
CA HIS A 62 -11.21 -6.63 -1.28
C HIS A 62 -10.14 -5.67 -1.81
N MET A 63 -9.25 -6.17 -2.67
CA MET A 63 -8.14 -5.37 -3.19
C MET A 63 -8.59 -4.25 -4.12
N GLU A 64 -9.73 -4.39 -4.81
CA GLU A 64 -10.31 -3.29 -5.57
C GLU A 64 -10.67 -2.10 -4.66
N LYS A 65 -11.37 -2.36 -3.56
CA LYS A 65 -11.77 -1.32 -2.60
C LYS A 65 -10.54 -0.68 -1.95
N VAL A 66 -9.58 -1.49 -1.52
CA VAL A 66 -8.31 -1.03 -0.94
C VAL A 66 -7.54 -0.18 -1.94
N CYS A 67 -7.38 -0.65 -3.18
CA CYS A 67 -6.63 0.05 -4.22
C CYS A 67 -7.22 1.43 -4.53
N LYS A 68 -8.54 1.50 -4.76
CA LYS A 68 -9.24 2.76 -5.03
C LYS A 68 -9.10 3.74 -3.87
N ARG A 69 -9.27 3.26 -2.63
CA ARG A 69 -9.16 4.09 -1.42
C ARG A 69 -7.75 4.65 -1.23
N VAL A 70 -6.74 3.79 -1.21
CA VAL A 70 -5.33 4.23 -1.04
C VAL A 70 -4.95 5.24 -2.12
N THR A 71 -5.32 4.97 -3.37
CA THR A 71 -5.01 5.87 -4.48
C THR A 71 -5.69 7.22 -4.30
N ALA A 72 -6.96 7.23 -3.93
CA ALA A 72 -7.70 8.46 -3.66
C ALA A 72 -7.09 9.26 -2.50
N ASP A 73 -6.74 8.60 -1.39
CA ASP A 73 -6.13 9.25 -0.22
C ASP A 73 -4.79 9.92 -0.59
N ILE A 74 -3.93 9.20 -1.32
CA ILE A 74 -2.61 9.71 -1.71
C ILE A 74 -2.76 10.83 -2.76
N VAL A 75 -3.46 10.58 -3.86
CA VAL A 75 -3.52 11.51 -4.99
C VAL A 75 -4.38 12.73 -4.66
N GLY A 76 -5.42 12.56 -3.84
CA GLY A 76 -6.27 13.64 -3.34
C GLY A 76 -5.56 14.59 -2.38
N SER A 77 -4.40 14.22 -1.84
CA SER A 77 -3.64 15.04 -0.90
C SER A 77 -2.31 15.53 -1.49
N LYS A 78 -2.25 16.83 -1.82
CA LYS A 78 -1.01 17.51 -2.23
C LYS A 78 0.11 17.35 -1.19
N ALA A 79 -0.23 17.34 0.09
CA ALA A 79 0.73 17.15 1.18
C ALA A 79 1.35 15.76 1.14
N LEU A 80 0.54 14.70 0.96
CA LEU A 80 1.03 13.32 0.84
C LEU A 80 1.90 13.14 -0.42
N LEU A 81 1.47 13.67 -1.56
CA LEU A 81 2.27 13.67 -2.79
C LEU A 81 3.64 14.34 -2.59
N LYS A 82 3.69 15.48 -1.87
CA LYS A 82 4.95 16.17 -1.55
C LYS A 82 5.85 15.31 -0.65
N LYS A 83 5.28 14.59 0.32
CA LYS A 83 6.02 13.63 1.16
C LYS A 83 6.59 12.49 0.32
N ILE A 84 5.80 11.93 -0.60
CA ILE A 84 6.26 10.87 -1.51
C ILE A 84 7.42 11.33 -2.38
N LYS A 85 7.31 12.52 -2.96
CA LYS A 85 8.37 13.11 -3.79
C LYS A 85 9.67 13.32 -3.01
N ARG A 86 9.59 13.74 -1.74
CA ARG A 86 10.75 14.00 -0.86
C ARG A 86 11.37 12.74 -0.28
N GLY A 87 10.61 11.65 -0.14
CA GLY A 87 11.14 10.38 0.35
C GLY A 87 12.29 9.93 -0.53
N LYS A 88 13.47 9.63 0.04
CA LYS A 88 14.68 9.29 -0.74
C LYS A 88 14.52 7.98 -1.52
N LYS A 89 14.42 6.84 -0.83
CA LYS A 89 14.38 5.49 -1.43
C LYS A 89 13.14 4.70 -1.00
N LEU A 90 12.80 3.66 -1.76
CA LEU A 90 11.83 2.63 -1.33
C LEU A 90 12.45 1.87 -0.14
N GLY A 91 11.65 1.57 0.89
CA GLY A 91 12.15 0.95 2.13
C GLY A 91 11.37 1.42 3.35
N ASN A 92 12.06 1.54 4.50
CA ASN A 92 11.45 1.86 5.80
C ASN A 92 10.60 3.13 5.79
N TRP A 93 10.99 4.15 5.04
CA TRP A 93 10.18 5.38 4.89
C TRP A 93 8.80 5.09 4.27
N MET A 94 8.69 4.13 3.35
CA MET A 94 7.42 3.79 2.71
C MET A 94 6.54 2.96 3.65
N SER A 95 7.13 2.07 4.45
CA SER A 95 6.42 1.43 5.57
C SER A 95 5.89 2.48 6.55
N TYR A 96 6.71 3.46 6.91
CA TYR A 96 6.30 4.56 7.79
C TYR A 96 5.15 5.37 7.18
N PHE A 97 5.24 5.70 5.90
CA PHE A 97 4.18 6.39 5.18
C PHE A 97 2.85 5.60 5.23
N CYS A 98 2.88 4.30 4.93
CA CYS A 98 1.69 3.44 4.94
C CYS A 98 1.17 3.09 6.34
N SER A 99 1.96 3.25 7.38
CA SER A 99 1.57 2.99 8.78
C SER A 99 1.10 4.24 9.52
N ARG A 100 1.56 5.44 9.13
CA ARG A 100 1.30 6.67 9.91
C ARG A 100 0.77 7.86 9.14
N GLU A 101 1.08 7.99 7.85
CA GLU A 101 0.75 9.22 7.11
C GLU A 101 -0.64 9.18 6.47
N LEU A 102 -1.17 7.98 6.18
CA LEU A 102 -2.50 7.80 5.62
C LEU A 102 -3.60 7.87 6.69
N PRO A 103 -4.83 8.26 6.30
CA PRO A 103 -6.00 8.27 7.19
C PRO A 103 -6.25 6.89 7.81
N LYS A 104 -6.31 5.85 6.96
CA LYS A 104 -6.29 4.45 7.41
C LYS A 104 -4.84 3.98 7.54
N LYS A 105 -4.52 3.24 8.61
CA LYS A 105 -3.21 2.60 8.77
C LYS A 105 -3.24 1.26 8.06
N TYR A 106 -2.46 1.13 7.00
CA TYR A 106 -2.43 -0.07 6.15
C TYR A 106 -1.33 -1.04 6.58
N CYS A 107 -0.23 -0.51 7.10
CA CYS A 107 0.88 -1.30 7.62
C CYS A 107 0.96 -1.21 9.15
N PRO A 108 1.39 -2.28 9.83
CA PRO A 108 1.81 -2.17 11.22
C PRO A 108 3.07 -1.30 11.32
N ASP A 109 3.22 -0.61 12.46
CA ASP A 109 4.40 0.17 12.75
C ASP A 109 5.65 -0.72 12.69
N GLY A 110 6.69 -0.26 11.99
CA GLY A 110 7.93 -1.03 11.82
C GLY A 110 7.87 -2.18 10.82
N TYR A 111 6.83 -2.27 9.97
CA TYR A 111 6.75 -3.31 8.92
C TYR A 111 8.04 -3.39 8.08
N ARG A 112 8.65 -4.58 8.06
CA ARG A 112 9.91 -4.84 7.35
C ARG A 112 9.76 -6.04 6.44
N ASN A 113 9.90 -5.81 5.14
CA ASN A 113 9.91 -6.87 4.13
C ASN A 113 10.95 -6.58 3.03
N PRO A 114 12.23 -6.96 3.25
CA PRO A 114 13.31 -6.60 2.34
C PRO A 114 13.15 -7.21 0.94
N LYS A 115 12.56 -8.41 0.83
CA LYS A 115 12.27 -9.05 -0.47
C LYS A 115 11.27 -8.21 -1.29
N LEU A 116 10.19 -7.77 -0.66
CA LEU A 116 9.19 -6.91 -1.30
C LEU A 116 9.82 -5.58 -1.74
N PHE A 117 10.60 -4.90 -0.89
CA PHE A 117 11.24 -3.64 -1.26
C PHE A 117 12.22 -3.78 -2.42
N ARG A 118 12.94 -4.91 -2.50
CA ARG A 118 13.80 -5.22 -3.65
C ARG A 118 12.99 -5.39 -4.93
N GLN A 119 11.83 -6.06 -4.88
CA GLN A 119 10.92 -6.17 -6.02
C GLN A 119 10.35 -4.81 -6.44
N LEU A 120 9.88 -4.01 -5.48
CA LEU A 120 9.32 -2.67 -5.75
C LEU A 120 10.35 -1.71 -6.34
N SER A 121 11.63 -1.90 -6.05
CA SER A 121 12.72 -1.09 -6.63
C SER A 121 12.99 -1.37 -8.11
N LYS A 122 12.45 -2.48 -8.65
CA LYS A 122 12.52 -2.80 -10.08
C LYS A 122 11.33 -2.23 -10.87
N ILE A 123 10.29 -1.78 -10.18
CA ILE A 123 9.07 -1.23 -10.79
C ILE A 123 9.39 0.02 -11.55
#